data_AF-A0A3R0VT37-F1
#
_entry.id   AF-A0A3R0VT37-F1
#
_cell.length_a   1.000
_cell.length_b   1.000
_cell.length_c   1.000
_cell.angle_alpha   90.00
_cell.angle_beta   90.00
_cell.angle_gamma   90.00
#
_symmetry.space_group_name_H-M   'P 1'
#
loop_
_entity.id
_entity.type
_entity.pdbx_description
1 polymer ?
#
loop_
_entity_poly.entity_id
_entity_poly.type
_entity_poly.pdbx_seq_one_letter_code
_entity_poly.pdbx_strand_id
1 'polypeptide(L)'
;MKQLTILGSTGSIGCSTLDVVRHNPDSFRVIALVAGKNVARMAEQCLEFSPRYAVMDDTSSAEQLKIMLQQHGSRTEVLSGQQAACEMAALDEVGHVMAAIVGAAGLLPTLAAIRAGKTILLANKESLVTCGRLFMDEVKRSNARLLPVDSEHNAIFQSLPQSIQHNLGYADLEQNGVTSILLTGSGGPFRETPMCDLAAMTPDQACRHPNWSMGRKISVDSATMMNKGLEYIEARWLFNASARQMEVLIHPQSVIHSMVRYQDGSVLAQLGEPDMRTPIAHTMAWPNRVTSGAQPLDFCKLSALTFSAPDYQRYPCLKLAMEAFEQGQAATTALNAANEITVAAFLAQQIRFTDIAGLNLAVLERMDLHEPASVEDVLQVDAIAREVARKQVIRLSR
;
A
#
# COMPACT_ATOMS: atom_id res chain seq x y z
N MET A 1 3.80 -8.97 25.04
CA MET A 1 4.78 -8.59 24.01
C MET A 1 4.43 -9.27 22.69
N LYS A 2 4.16 -8.50 21.63
CA LYS A 2 3.86 -8.98 20.27
C LYS A 2 5.17 -9.08 19.47
N GLN A 3 5.35 -10.20 18.77
CA GLN A 3 6.51 -10.45 17.92
C GLN A 3 6.21 -10.15 16.44
N LEU A 4 7.14 -9.46 15.77
CA LEU A 4 6.93 -8.85 14.46
C LEU A 4 7.96 -9.32 13.42
N THR A 5 7.47 -9.62 12.21
CA THR A 5 8.26 -9.57 10.98
C THR A 5 7.90 -8.30 10.21
N ILE A 6 8.91 -7.57 9.71
CA ILE A 6 8.69 -6.36 8.90
C ILE A 6 9.17 -6.62 7.48
N LEU A 7 8.21 -6.80 6.56
CA LEU A 7 8.46 -6.92 5.13
C LEU A 7 8.62 -5.53 4.53
N GLY A 8 9.81 -5.18 4.04
CA GLY A 8 10.12 -3.84 3.52
C GLY A 8 10.63 -2.86 4.59
N SER A 9 11.47 -3.33 5.52
CA SER A 9 11.90 -2.56 6.70
C SER A 9 12.64 -1.25 6.38
N THR A 10 13.39 -1.22 5.28
CA THR A 10 14.22 -0.07 4.89
C THR A 10 13.45 0.98 4.07
N GLY A 11 12.18 0.72 3.74
CA GLY A 11 11.28 1.70 3.13
C GLY A 11 10.66 2.66 4.14
N SER A 12 9.85 3.61 3.65
CA SER A 12 9.18 4.64 4.49
C SER A 12 8.29 4.02 5.58
N ILE A 13 7.43 3.07 5.21
CA ILE A 13 6.55 2.36 6.16
C ILE A 13 7.35 1.52 7.14
N GLY A 14 8.37 0.80 6.68
CA GLY A 14 9.24 0.01 7.55
C GLY A 14 9.97 0.85 8.59
N CYS A 15 10.52 2.00 8.19
CA CYS A 15 11.15 2.95 9.12
C CYS A 15 10.15 3.53 10.12
N SER A 16 8.94 3.88 9.66
CA SER A 16 7.86 4.38 10.54
C SER A 16 7.40 3.30 11.52
N THR A 17 7.35 2.04 11.09
CA THR A 17 7.02 0.89 11.93
C THR A 17 8.06 0.70 13.02
N LEU A 18 9.35 0.78 12.67
CA LEU A 18 10.44 0.71 13.65
C LEU A 18 10.44 1.89 14.61
N ASP A 19 10.00 3.08 14.19
CA ASP A 19 9.80 4.21 15.10
C ASP A 19 8.69 3.94 16.11
N VAL A 20 7.56 3.36 15.70
CA VAL A 20 6.52 2.91 16.63
C VAL A 20 7.04 1.83 17.58
N VAL A 21 7.85 0.88 17.12
CA VAL A 21 8.50 -0.12 17.99
C VAL A 21 9.39 0.57 19.02
N ARG A 22 10.22 1.55 18.61
CA ARG A 22 11.12 2.30 19.48
C ARG A 22 10.39 3.02 20.61
N HIS A 23 9.19 3.53 20.35
CA HIS A 23 8.35 4.17 21.37
C HIS A 23 7.65 3.17 22.32
N ASN A 24 7.64 1.88 22.01
CA ASN A 24 6.88 0.87 22.76
C ASN A 24 7.65 -0.47 22.93
N PRO A 25 8.88 -0.45 23.50
CA PRO A 25 9.74 -1.63 23.58
C PRO A 25 9.16 -2.78 24.42
N ASP A 26 8.32 -2.47 25.41
CA ASP A 26 7.66 -3.48 26.24
C ASP A 26 6.50 -4.19 25.51
N SER A 27 5.96 -3.54 24.48
CA SER A 27 4.83 -4.04 23.71
C SER A 27 5.25 -4.83 22.47
N PHE A 28 6.35 -4.44 21.82
CA PHE A 28 6.74 -4.97 20.51
C PHE A 28 8.19 -5.43 20.47
N ARG A 29 8.43 -6.55 19.80
CA ARG A 29 9.77 -7.07 19.53
C ARG A 29 9.90 -7.47 18.06
N VAL A 30 10.96 -6.99 17.41
CA VAL A 30 11.28 -7.35 16.02
C VAL A 30 12.02 -8.69 16.01
N ILE A 31 11.50 -9.66 15.26
CA ILE A 31 12.12 -10.97 15.06
C ILE A 31 12.86 -11.03 13.73
N ALA A 32 12.24 -10.53 12.67
CA ALA A 32 12.83 -10.52 11.33
C ALA A 32 12.61 -9.20 10.60
N LEU A 33 13.65 -8.77 9.88
CA LEU A 33 13.61 -7.63 8.95
C LEU A 33 13.86 -8.12 7.52
N VAL A 34 13.05 -7.69 6.57
CA VAL A 34 13.21 -8.04 5.14
C VAL A 34 13.31 -6.77 4.32
N ALA A 35 14.26 -6.70 3.39
CA ALA A 35 14.39 -5.60 2.45
C ALA A 35 14.94 -6.03 1.08
N GLY A 36 14.99 -5.10 0.13
CA GLY A 36 15.57 -5.31 -1.20
C GLY A 36 17.10 -5.18 -1.20
N LYS A 37 17.58 -3.94 -1.42
CA LYS A 37 19.01 -3.65 -1.72
C LYS A 37 19.69 -2.64 -0.80
N ASN A 38 18.94 -2.02 0.13
CA ASN A 38 19.48 -0.95 0.98
C ASN A 38 20.25 -1.54 2.19
N VAL A 39 21.48 -2.01 1.93
CA VAL A 39 22.35 -2.66 2.92
C VAL A 39 22.65 -1.75 4.11
N ALA A 40 23.03 -0.50 3.84
CA ALA A 40 23.40 0.45 4.89
C ALA A 40 22.27 0.65 5.90
N ARG A 41 21.05 0.90 5.41
CA ARG A 41 19.88 1.08 6.27
C ARG A 41 19.51 -0.21 7.01
N MET A 42 19.61 -1.37 6.36
CA MET A 42 19.35 -2.65 7.02
C MET A 42 20.35 -2.89 8.16
N ALA A 43 21.63 -2.58 7.98
CA ALA A 43 22.65 -2.73 9.01
C ALA A 43 22.36 -1.85 10.23
N GLU A 44 22.02 -0.56 10.03
CA GLU A 44 21.58 0.34 11.11
C GLU A 44 20.43 -0.27 11.91
N GLN A 45 19.40 -0.76 11.21
CA GLN A 45 18.21 -1.35 11.84
C GLN A 45 18.55 -2.64 12.59
N CYS A 46 19.43 -3.50 12.05
CA CYS A 46 19.83 -4.73 12.72
C CYS A 46 20.62 -4.45 14.00
N LEU A 47 21.52 -3.47 13.99
CA LEU A 47 22.33 -3.11 15.16
C LEU A 47 21.48 -2.47 16.26
N GLU A 48 20.45 -1.70 15.90
CA GLU A 48 19.53 -1.11 16.88
C GLU A 48 18.56 -2.14 17.47
N PHE A 49 17.84 -2.88 16.61
CA PHE A 49 16.72 -3.73 17.04
C PHE A 49 17.12 -5.18 17.35
N SER A 50 18.37 -5.57 17.04
CA SER A 50 18.90 -6.92 17.25
C SER A 50 17.94 -8.04 16.81
N PRO A 51 17.38 -7.99 15.58
CA PRO A 51 16.49 -9.03 15.10
C PRO A 51 17.24 -10.35 15.01
N ARG A 52 16.50 -11.44 15.14
CA ARG A 52 17.05 -12.79 14.96
C ARG A 52 17.49 -13.00 13.52
N TYR A 53 16.68 -12.50 12.58
CA TYR A 53 16.89 -12.68 11.14
C TYR A 53 16.87 -11.35 10.37
N ALA A 54 17.72 -11.27 9.35
CA ALA A 54 17.64 -10.23 8.33
C ALA A 54 17.70 -10.87 6.93
N VAL A 55 16.77 -10.50 6.05
CA VAL A 55 16.69 -11.00 4.68
C VAL A 55 16.91 -9.85 3.71
N MET A 56 17.82 -10.03 2.77
CA MET A 56 17.92 -9.19 1.58
C MET A 56 17.46 -9.97 0.36
N ASP A 57 16.49 -9.45 -0.39
CA ASP A 57 16.00 -10.09 -1.62
C ASP A 57 17.14 -10.28 -2.64
N ASP A 58 18.04 -9.29 -2.73
CA ASP A 58 19.22 -9.34 -3.58
C ASP A 58 20.40 -10.07 -2.88
N THR A 59 20.87 -11.16 -3.48
CA THR A 59 21.93 -12.02 -2.93
C THR A 59 23.23 -11.24 -2.65
N SER A 60 23.62 -10.34 -3.56
CA SER A 60 24.86 -9.55 -3.38
C SER A 60 24.75 -8.59 -2.18
N SER A 61 23.55 -8.04 -1.97
CA SER A 61 23.23 -7.18 -0.83
C SER A 61 23.22 -7.98 0.48
N ALA A 62 22.75 -9.24 0.47
CA ALA A 62 22.79 -10.12 1.64
C ALA A 62 24.23 -10.42 2.08
N GLU A 63 25.12 -10.73 1.13
CA GLU A 63 26.53 -11.01 1.41
C GLU A 63 27.24 -9.80 2.04
N GLN A 64 27.01 -8.60 1.49
CA GLN A 64 27.53 -7.35 2.03
C GLN A 64 27.02 -7.08 3.45
N LEU A 65 25.72 -7.28 3.69
CA LEU A 65 25.12 -7.11 5.01
C LEU A 65 25.73 -8.08 6.03
N LYS A 66 25.91 -9.35 5.67
CA LYS A 66 26.50 -10.38 6.54
C LYS A 66 27.90 -9.99 7.00
N ILE A 67 28.75 -9.52 6.09
CA ILE A 67 30.11 -9.07 6.42
C ILE A 67 30.05 -7.88 7.38
N MET A 68 29.21 -6.89 7.09
CA MET A 68 29.07 -5.68 7.92
C MET A 68 28.59 -6.01 9.34
N LEU A 69 27.59 -6.89 9.48
CA LEU A 69 27.05 -7.29 10.78
C LEU A 69 28.04 -8.12 11.61
N GLN A 70 28.81 -9.00 10.96
CA GLN A 70 29.86 -9.77 11.63
C GLN A 70 30.97 -8.87 12.18
N GLN A 71 31.38 -7.84 11.42
CA GLN A 71 32.38 -6.87 11.87
C GLN A 71 31.94 -6.08 13.12
N HIS A 72 30.63 -5.92 13.31
CA HIS A 72 30.04 -5.24 14.47
C HIS A 72 29.62 -6.22 15.59
N GLY A 73 29.93 -7.52 15.46
CA GLY A 73 29.61 -8.53 16.48
C GLY A 73 28.11 -8.83 16.62
N SER A 74 27.29 -8.51 15.62
CA SER A 74 25.86 -8.82 15.64
C SER A 74 25.61 -10.33 15.57
N ARG A 75 24.55 -10.77 16.23
CA ARG A 75 24.08 -12.17 16.22
C ARG A 75 22.99 -12.42 15.18
N THR A 76 22.60 -11.41 14.42
CA THR A 76 21.55 -11.52 13.40
C THR A 76 22.01 -12.48 12.30
N GLU A 77 21.17 -13.48 12.02
CA GLU A 77 21.38 -14.41 10.92
C GLU A 77 20.91 -13.76 9.61
N VAL A 78 21.80 -13.68 8.62
CA VAL A 78 21.52 -13.06 7.32
C VAL A 78 21.17 -14.13 6.29
N LEU A 79 20.00 -14.00 5.68
CA LEU A 79 19.47 -14.86 4.62
C LEU A 79 19.24 -14.06 3.33
N SER A 80 18.97 -14.73 2.22
CA SER A 80 18.71 -14.07 0.93
C SER A 80 17.53 -14.63 0.15
N GLY A 81 16.94 -13.76 -0.68
CA GLY A 81 15.93 -14.12 -1.67
C GLY A 81 14.48 -14.16 -1.16
N GLN A 82 13.55 -14.19 -2.12
CA GLN A 82 12.12 -14.18 -1.88
C GLN A 82 11.63 -15.35 -1.01
N GLN A 83 12.21 -16.55 -1.18
CA GLN A 83 11.82 -17.72 -0.39
C GLN A 83 12.14 -17.52 1.10
N ALA A 84 13.30 -16.96 1.43
CA ALA A 84 13.63 -16.61 2.81
C ALA A 84 12.67 -15.53 3.37
N ALA A 85 12.25 -14.57 2.54
CA ALA A 85 11.24 -13.59 2.95
C ALA A 85 9.88 -14.25 3.29
N CYS A 86 9.45 -15.24 2.50
CA CYS A 86 8.25 -16.03 2.78
C CYS A 86 8.39 -16.82 4.10
N GLU A 87 9.54 -17.44 4.34
CA GLU A 87 9.82 -18.17 5.58
C GLU A 87 9.79 -17.25 6.81
N MET A 88 10.37 -16.05 6.72
CA MET A 88 10.33 -15.06 7.80
C MET A 88 8.92 -14.54 8.09
N ALA A 89 8.09 -14.42 7.06
CA ALA A 89 6.67 -14.08 7.19
C ALA A 89 5.86 -15.19 7.89
N ALA A 90 6.29 -16.44 7.78
CA ALA A 90 5.58 -17.61 8.30
C ALA A 90 6.07 -18.11 9.67
N LEU A 91 7.19 -17.60 10.20
CA LEU A 91 7.79 -18.02 11.49
C LEU A 91 6.76 -18.24 12.60
N ASP A 92 6.79 -19.39 13.27
CA ASP A 92 5.84 -19.77 14.32
C ASP A 92 5.79 -18.77 15.49
N GLU A 93 6.96 -18.25 15.90
CA GLU A 93 7.08 -17.29 17.00
C GLU A 93 6.49 -15.91 16.67
N VAL A 94 6.37 -15.58 15.39
CA VAL A 94 5.83 -14.30 14.91
C VAL A 94 4.32 -14.36 14.87
N GLY A 95 3.65 -13.37 15.48
CA GLY A 95 2.19 -13.23 15.45
C GLY A 95 1.69 -12.14 14.50
N HIS A 96 2.53 -11.15 14.20
CA HIS A 96 2.16 -9.98 13.40
C HIS A 96 3.19 -9.76 12.29
N VAL A 97 2.72 -9.48 11.07
CA VAL A 97 3.57 -9.21 9.91
C VAL A 97 3.19 -7.87 9.30
N MET A 98 4.13 -6.93 9.27
CA MET A 98 3.99 -5.68 8.53
C MET A 98 4.29 -5.94 7.05
N ALA A 99 3.27 -5.94 6.21
CA ALA A 99 3.37 -6.14 4.77
C ALA A 99 3.58 -4.78 4.07
N ALA A 100 4.83 -4.37 3.91
CA ALA A 100 5.23 -3.05 3.41
C ALA A 100 6.29 -3.07 2.29
N ILE A 101 6.49 -4.23 1.65
CA ILE A 101 7.22 -4.30 0.36
C ILE A 101 6.40 -3.52 -0.68
N VAL A 102 7.03 -2.78 -1.60
CA VAL A 102 6.31 -2.01 -2.63
C VAL A 102 5.94 -2.91 -3.80
N GLY A 103 4.71 -2.76 -4.33
CA GLY A 103 4.27 -3.42 -5.55
C GLY A 103 3.96 -4.92 -5.38
N ALA A 104 3.72 -5.60 -6.51
CA ALA A 104 3.35 -7.01 -6.53
C ALA A 104 4.42 -7.97 -5.95
N ALA A 105 5.68 -7.51 -5.81
CA ALA A 105 6.76 -8.29 -5.19
C ALA A 105 6.45 -8.69 -3.73
N GLY A 106 5.60 -7.94 -3.03
CA GLY A 106 5.16 -8.25 -1.67
C GLY A 106 4.10 -9.35 -1.57
N LEU A 107 3.51 -9.79 -2.69
CA LEU A 107 2.37 -10.72 -2.69
C LEU A 107 2.72 -12.07 -2.06
N LEU A 108 3.77 -12.73 -2.54
CA LEU A 108 4.13 -14.07 -2.09
C LEU A 108 4.52 -14.11 -0.60
N PRO A 109 5.38 -13.19 -0.09
CA PRO A 109 5.65 -13.12 1.36
C PRO A 109 4.40 -12.82 2.19
N THR A 110 3.49 -11.98 1.68
CA THR A 110 2.23 -11.67 2.38
C THR A 110 1.30 -12.89 2.43
N LEU A 111 1.17 -13.64 1.33
CA LEU A 111 0.41 -14.88 1.29
C LEU A 111 1.02 -15.96 2.20
N ALA A 112 2.34 -16.02 2.35
CA ALA A 112 2.98 -16.92 3.30
C ALA A 112 2.57 -16.60 4.75
N ALA A 113 2.54 -15.31 5.13
CA ALA A 113 2.03 -14.89 6.43
C ALA A 113 0.53 -15.20 6.60
N ILE A 114 -0.29 -15.00 5.56
CA ILE A 114 -1.72 -15.32 5.61
C ILE A 114 -1.92 -16.82 5.83
N ARG A 115 -1.25 -17.66 5.04
CA ARG A 115 -1.34 -19.12 5.14
C ARG A 115 -0.94 -19.65 6.51
N ALA A 116 -0.01 -18.96 7.17
CA ALA A 116 0.43 -19.26 8.54
C ALA A 116 -0.49 -18.65 9.63
N GLY A 117 -1.66 -18.10 9.27
CA GLY A 117 -2.67 -17.60 10.21
C GLY A 117 -2.26 -16.34 10.97
N LYS A 118 -1.35 -15.53 10.43
CA LYS A 118 -0.81 -14.35 11.12
C LYS A 118 -1.80 -13.18 11.12
N THR A 119 -1.53 -12.19 11.97
CA THR A 119 -2.12 -10.85 11.81
C THR A 119 -1.30 -10.06 10.80
N ILE A 120 -1.91 -9.68 9.68
CA ILE A 120 -1.32 -8.95 8.57
C ILE A 120 -1.62 -7.46 8.75
N LEU A 121 -0.59 -6.66 8.94
CA LEU A 121 -0.65 -5.20 8.91
C LEU A 121 -0.38 -4.80 7.46
N LEU A 122 -1.45 -4.60 6.69
CA LEU A 122 -1.39 -4.47 5.24
C LEU A 122 -1.18 -3.00 4.83
N ALA A 123 0.05 -2.66 4.44
CA ALA A 123 0.39 -1.37 3.84
C ALA A 123 0.61 -1.47 2.32
N ASN A 124 0.99 -2.65 1.83
CA ASN A 124 1.10 -2.96 0.41
C ASN A 124 -0.30 -3.20 -0.19
N LYS A 125 -0.88 -2.13 -0.74
CA LYS A 125 -2.16 -2.18 -1.45
C LYS A 125 -2.09 -3.02 -2.72
N GLU A 126 -0.95 -3.00 -3.42
CA GLU A 126 -0.79 -3.69 -4.70
C GLU A 126 -0.97 -5.22 -4.59
N SER A 127 -0.63 -5.82 -3.46
CA SER A 127 -0.84 -7.25 -3.19
C SER A 127 -2.33 -7.61 -3.15
N LEU A 128 -3.15 -6.77 -2.52
CA LEU A 128 -4.61 -6.98 -2.49
C LEU A 128 -5.26 -6.59 -3.82
N VAL A 129 -4.83 -5.49 -4.45
CA VAL A 129 -5.33 -5.11 -5.79
C VAL A 129 -5.09 -6.22 -6.80
N THR A 130 -3.88 -6.77 -6.86
CA THR A 130 -3.49 -7.73 -7.90
C THR A 130 -4.09 -9.12 -7.68
N CYS A 131 -4.35 -9.52 -6.44
CA CYS A 131 -4.79 -10.89 -6.11
C CYS A 131 -6.28 -10.95 -5.68
N GLY A 132 -6.85 -9.83 -5.22
CA GLY A 132 -8.27 -9.60 -4.96
C GLY A 132 -8.97 -10.73 -4.23
N ARG A 133 -9.96 -11.35 -4.88
CA ARG A 133 -10.77 -12.44 -4.29
C ARG A 133 -9.90 -13.57 -3.75
N LEU A 134 -8.88 -14.02 -4.48
CA LEU A 134 -8.02 -15.13 -4.06
C LEU A 134 -7.25 -14.78 -2.77
N PHE A 135 -6.82 -13.52 -2.63
CA PHE A 135 -6.18 -13.02 -1.42
C PHE A 135 -7.13 -13.07 -0.23
N MET A 136 -8.34 -12.54 -0.40
CA MET A 136 -9.36 -12.55 0.65
C MET A 136 -9.76 -13.98 1.01
N ASP A 137 -10.02 -14.85 0.04
CA ASP A 137 -10.41 -16.24 0.31
C ASP A 137 -9.33 -17.01 1.10
N GLU A 138 -8.04 -16.75 0.84
CA GLU A 138 -6.94 -17.28 1.65
C GLU A 138 -6.96 -16.73 3.08
N VAL A 139 -7.21 -15.42 3.29
CA VAL A 139 -7.36 -14.82 4.63
C VAL A 139 -8.43 -15.54 5.44
N LYS A 140 -9.60 -15.77 4.84
CA LYS A 140 -10.70 -16.49 5.48
C LYS A 140 -10.35 -17.95 5.74
N ARG A 141 -9.76 -18.65 4.77
CA ARG A 141 -9.41 -20.07 4.86
C ARG A 141 -8.40 -20.33 5.99
N SER A 142 -7.39 -19.48 6.12
CA SER A 142 -6.32 -19.63 7.10
C SER A 142 -6.63 -18.98 8.45
N ASN A 143 -7.81 -18.38 8.62
CA ASN A 143 -8.19 -17.63 9.81
C ASN A 143 -7.16 -16.53 10.17
N ALA A 144 -6.51 -15.97 9.14
CA ALA A 144 -5.63 -14.84 9.31
C ALA A 144 -6.44 -13.58 9.60
N ARG A 145 -5.82 -12.60 10.25
CA ARG A 145 -6.45 -11.30 10.50
C ARG A 145 -5.81 -10.24 9.62
N LEU A 146 -6.63 -9.45 8.95
CA LEU A 146 -6.15 -8.34 8.14
C LEU A 146 -6.48 -7.02 8.84
N LEU A 147 -5.48 -6.15 8.98
CA LEU A 147 -5.62 -4.80 9.51
C LEU A 147 -5.06 -3.79 8.50
N PRO A 148 -5.87 -2.84 8.00
CA PRO A 148 -5.42 -1.89 7.00
C PRO A 148 -4.49 -0.84 7.61
N VAL A 149 -3.28 -0.74 7.07
CA VAL A 149 -2.28 0.27 7.46
C VAL A 149 -2.37 1.52 6.61
N ASP A 150 -2.78 1.39 5.34
CA ASP A 150 -2.99 2.53 4.46
C ASP A 150 -3.94 3.56 5.11
N SER A 151 -3.59 4.85 5.03
CA SER A 151 -4.15 5.89 5.90
C SER A 151 -5.66 6.00 5.78
N GLU A 152 -6.16 6.00 4.55
CA GLU A 152 -7.56 6.09 4.19
C GLU A 152 -8.34 4.87 4.71
N HIS A 153 -7.85 3.66 4.44
CA HIS A 153 -8.51 2.42 4.87
C HIS A 153 -8.44 2.24 6.37
N ASN A 154 -7.35 2.66 7.01
CA ASN A 154 -7.24 2.70 8.47
C ASN A 154 -8.25 3.68 9.07
N ALA A 155 -8.45 4.85 8.46
CA ALA A 155 -9.45 5.84 8.87
C ALA A 155 -10.88 5.30 8.71
N ILE A 156 -11.17 4.62 7.61
CA ILE A 156 -12.44 3.92 7.37
C ILE A 156 -12.64 2.84 8.44
N PHE A 157 -11.64 1.98 8.65
CA PHE A 157 -11.70 0.91 9.65
C PHE A 157 -11.98 1.44 11.05
N GLN A 158 -11.32 2.53 11.47
CA GLN A 158 -11.57 3.19 12.75
C GLN A 158 -12.98 3.79 12.88
N SER A 159 -13.60 4.12 11.74
CA SER A 159 -14.93 4.74 11.65
C SER A 159 -16.06 3.72 11.43
N LEU A 160 -15.74 2.42 11.37
CA LEU A 160 -16.68 1.31 11.18
C LEU A 160 -17.06 0.67 12.53
N PRO A 161 -18.26 0.04 12.61
CA PRO A 161 -18.69 -0.68 13.80
C PRO A 161 -17.86 -1.95 14.01
N GLN A 162 -17.80 -2.42 15.26
CA GLN A 162 -17.01 -3.59 15.66
C GLN A 162 -17.36 -4.86 14.86
N SER A 163 -18.63 -5.07 14.53
CA SER A 163 -19.11 -6.19 13.71
C SER A 163 -18.40 -6.25 12.34
N ILE A 164 -18.19 -5.10 11.70
CA ILE A 164 -17.44 -5.02 10.44
C ILE A 164 -15.94 -5.18 10.69
N GLN A 165 -15.38 -4.51 11.71
CA GLN A 165 -13.96 -4.62 12.06
C GLN A 165 -13.52 -6.06 12.34
N HIS A 166 -14.36 -6.86 12.98
CA HIS A 166 -14.07 -8.27 13.31
C HIS A 166 -14.28 -9.23 12.13
N ASN A 167 -15.03 -8.83 11.10
CA ASN A 167 -15.33 -9.65 9.92
C ASN A 167 -15.02 -8.89 8.62
N LEU A 168 -13.83 -8.29 8.59
CA LEU A 168 -13.35 -7.44 7.51
C LEU A 168 -13.36 -8.20 6.17
N GLY A 169 -13.91 -7.59 5.13
CA GLY A 169 -14.04 -8.16 3.79
C GLY A 169 -15.27 -9.03 3.55
N TYR A 170 -16.05 -9.36 4.59
CA TYR A 170 -17.22 -10.25 4.46
C TYR A 170 -18.47 -9.73 5.15
N ALA A 171 -18.36 -8.78 6.08
CA ALA A 171 -19.52 -8.15 6.68
C ALA A 171 -20.32 -7.36 5.63
N ASP A 172 -21.63 -7.36 5.81
CA ASP A 172 -22.53 -6.56 4.97
C ASP A 172 -22.61 -5.12 5.52
N LEU A 173 -22.33 -4.12 4.69
CA LEU A 173 -22.32 -2.73 5.12
C LEU A 173 -23.72 -2.24 5.53
N GLU A 174 -24.74 -2.59 4.75
CA GLU A 174 -26.11 -2.07 4.91
C GLU A 174 -26.78 -2.63 6.18
N GLN A 175 -26.57 -3.91 6.50
CA GLN A 175 -27.02 -4.54 7.74
C GLN A 175 -26.41 -3.91 8.99
N ASN A 176 -25.26 -3.24 8.85
CA ASN A 176 -24.57 -2.53 9.91
C ASN A 176 -24.83 -1.01 9.87
N GLY A 177 -25.84 -0.57 9.12
CA GLY A 177 -26.25 0.82 9.04
C GLY A 177 -25.32 1.71 8.22
N VAL A 178 -24.33 1.15 7.52
CA VAL A 178 -23.39 1.89 6.67
C VAL A 178 -23.97 2.07 5.27
N THR A 179 -24.08 3.32 4.83
CA THR A 179 -24.62 3.69 3.51
C THR A 179 -23.52 3.82 2.47
N SER A 180 -22.42 4.50 2.79
CA SER A 180 -21.30 4.68 1.87
C SER A 180 -19.99 4.97 2.59
N ILE A 181 -18.89 4.72 1.90
CA ILE A 181 -17.52 5.04 2.28
C ILE A 181 -17.08 6.24 1.45
N LEU A 182 -16.53 7.26 2.12
CA LEU A 182 -15.99 8.45 1.48
C LEU A 182 -14.47 8.38 1.53
N LEU A 183 -13.88 8.02 0.40
CA LEU A 183 -12.45 7.89 0.18
C LEU A 183 -11.86 9.25 -0.22
N THR A 184 -11.22 9.94 0.72
CA THR A 184 -10.62 11.26 0.47
C THR A 184 -9.26 11.14 -0.20
N GLY A 185 -8.90 12.07 -1.09
CA GLY A 185 -7.57 12.16 -1.72
C GLY A 185 -7.04 13.59 -1.83
N SER A 186 -5.73 13.79 -1.78
CA SER A 186 -5.12 15.13 -1.83
C SER A 186 -5.27 15.85 -3.18
N GLY A 187 -5.43 15.09 -4.27
CA GLY A 187 -5.31 15.57 -5.65
C GLY A 187 -3.86 15.69 -6.14
N GLY A 188 -2.87 15.39 -5.30
CA GLY A 188 -1.46 15.41 -5.66
C GLY A 188 -0.88 16.80 -6.00
N PRO A 189 0.40 16.87 -6.40
CA PRO A 189 1.09 18.13 -6.67
C PRO A 189 0.55 18.91 -7.88
N PHE A 190 -0.18 18.24 -8.80
CA PHE A 190 -0.64 18.83 -10.06
C PHE A 190 -2.13 19.21 -10.08
N ARG A 191 -2.73 19.31 -8.89
CA ARG A 191 -4.16 19.66 -8.71
C ARG A 191 -4.57 20.94 -9.43
N GLU A 192 -3.73 21.97 -9.34
CA GLU A 192 -4.00 23.31 -9.89
C GLU A 192 -3.14 23.62 -11.12
N THR A 193 -2.29 22.70 -11.56
CA THR A 193 -1.43 22.89 -12.74
C THR A 193 -2.29 22.98 -14.01
N PRO A 194 -2.07 23.94 -14.92
CA PRO A 194 -2.79 23.99 -16.19
C PRO A 194 -2.66 22.69 -16.99
N MET A 195 -3.75 22.22 -17.63
CA MET A 195 -3.76 20.94 -18.36
C MET A 195 -2.70 20.87 -19.47
N CYS A 196 -2.41 22.00 -20.13
CA CYS A 196 -1.39 22.11 -21.17
C CYS A 196 0.04 21.86 -20.65
N ASP A 197 0.29 22.10 -19.37
CA ASP A 197 1.63 22.01 -18.78
C ASP A 197 1.94 20.60 -18.26
N LEU A 198 0.92 19.75 -18.08
CA LEU A 198 1.07 18.41 -17.51
C LEU A 198 2.05 17.53 -18.31
N ALA A 199 2.10 17.69 -19.63
CA ALA A 199 3.00 16.92 -20.49
C ALA A 199 4.50 17.22 -20.24
N ALA A 200 4.82 18.37 -19.65
CA ALA A 200 6.19 18.80 -19.37
C ALA A 200 6.61 18.52 -17.91
N MET A 201 5.73 17.95 -17.08
CA MET A 201 6.04 17.69 -15.68
C MET A 201 7.15 16.65 -15.53
N THR A 202 8.09 16.94 -14.64
CA THR A 202 9.26 16.10 -14.37
C THR A 202 9.03 15.12 -13.22
N PRO A 203 9.82 14.03 -13.11
CA PRO A 203 9.77 13.11 -11.98
C PRO A 203 9.90 13.79 -10.62
N ASP A 204 10.80 14.77 -10.50
CA ASP A 204 11.05 15.44 -9.23
C ASP A 204 9.91 16.37 -8.84
N GLN A 205 9.23 17.00 -9.79
CA GLN A 205 8.00 17.75 -9.53
C GLN A 205 6.86 16.82 -9.09
N ALA A 206 6.69 15.68 -9.76
CA ALA A 206 5.66 14.70 -9.40
C ALA A 206 5.91 14.08 -8.01
N CYS A 207 7.16 13.98 -7.58
CA CYS A 207 7.51 13.45 -6.26
C CYS A 207 7.35 14.45 -5.10
N ARG A 208 7.14 15.75 -5.38
CA ARG A 208 6.96 16.80 -4.34
C ARG A 208 5.51 16.86 -3.87
N HIS A 209 5.08 15.81 -3.16
CA HIS A 209 3.72 15.77 -2.63
C HIS A 209 3.50 16.89 -1.58
N PRO A 210 2.36 17.60 -1.60
CA PRO A 210 2.15 18.77 -0.73
C PRO A 210 2.10 18.45 0.78
N ASN A 211 1.60 17.25 1.14
CA ASN A 211 1.31 16.92 2.55
C ASN A 211 2.11 15.74 3.12
N TRP A 212 2.71 14.90 2.27
CA TRP A 212 3.22 13.59 2.68
C TRP A 212 4.64 13.39 2.16
N SER A 213 5.51 12.83 2.99
CA SER A 213 6.84 12.37 2.57
C SER A 213 6.79 10.88 2.26
N MET A 214 6.88 10.52 0.98
CA MET A 214 6.63 9.16 0.51
C MET A 214 7.68 8.68 -0.51
N GLY A 215 7.66 7.38 -0.79
CA GLY A 215 8.51 6.79 -1.83
C GLY A 215 8.11 7.27 -3.24
N ARG A 216 9.07 7.28 -4.18
CA ARG A 216 8.88 7.87 -5.52
C ARG A 216 7.70 7.28 -6.30
N LYS A 217 7.48 5.96 -6.23
CA LYS A 217 6.37 5.28 -6.94
C LYS A 217 5.00 5.81 -6.50
N ILE A 218 4.73 5.79 -5.19
CA ILE A 218 3.45 6.28 -4.64
C ILE A 218 3.28 7.79 -4.83
N SER A 219 4.37 8.58 -4.81
CA SER A 219 4.28 10.02 -5.10
C SER A 219 3.84 10.29 -6.54
N VAL A 220 4.37 9.54 -7.52
CA VAL A 220 3.90 9.63 -8.91
C VAL A 220 2.46 9.13 -9.06
N ASP A 221 2.10 8.03 -8.42
CA ASP A 221 0.72 7.54 -8.42
C ASP A 221 -0.25 8.54 -7.79
N SER A 222 0.19 9.29 -6.79
CA SER A 222 -0.60 10.37 -6.19
C SER A 222 -0.78 11.54 -7.16
N ALA A 223 0.27 11.88 -7.92
CA ALA A 223 0.21 12.92 -8.95
C ALA A 223 -0.73 12.58 -10.11
N THR A 224 -0.82 11.30 -10.49
CA THR A 224 -1.76 10.81 -11.53
C THR A 224 -3.14 10.47 -10.97
N MET A 225 -3.31 10.48 -9.64
CA MET A 225 -4.42 9.85 -8.91
C MET A 225 -4.63 8.36 -9.20
N MET A 226 -3.67 7.66 -9.81
CA MET A 226 -3.67 6.20 -9.83
C MET A 226 -3.66 5.63 -8.41
N ASN A 227 -2.97 6.28 -7.48
CA ASN A 227 -2.94 5.87 -6.07
C ASN A 227 -4.37 5.75 -5.52
N LYS A 228 -5.19 6.77 -5.73
CA LYS A 228 -6.59 6.78 -5.29
C LYS A 228 -7.44 5.74 -6.03
N GLY A 229 -7.13 5.45 -7.28
CA GLY A 229 -7.72 4.35 -8.04
C GLY A 229 -7.42 2.97 -7.44
N LEU A 230 -6.17 2.71 -7.07
CA LEU A 230 -5.76 1.47 -6.40
C LEU A 230 -6.40 1.35 -5.01
N GLU A 231 -6.47 2.45 -4.26
CA GLU A 231 -7.11 2.49 -2.94
C GLU A 231 -8.63 2.30 -3.02
N TYR A 232 -9.29 2.74 -4.10
CA TYR A 232 -10.69 2.44 -4.35
C TYR A 232 -10.92 0.94 -4.50
N ILE A 233 -10.07 0.26 -5.27
CA ILE A 233 -10.13 -1.20 -5.44
C ILE A 233 -9.89 -1.91 -4.11
N GLU A 234 -8.86 -1.49 -3.38
CA GLU A 234 -8.55 -2.02 -2.06
C GLU A 234 -9.71 -1.84 -1.08
N ALA A 235 -10.34 -0.66 -1.02
CA ALA A 235 -11.46 -0.40 -0.13
C ALA A 235 -12.67 -1.29 -0.44
N ARG A 236 -12.93 -1.55 -1.73
CA ARG A 236 -14.01 -2.46 -2.12
C ARG A 236 -13.76 -3.89 -1.65
N TRP A 237 -12.51 -4.36 -1.68
CA TRP A 237 -12.15 -5.66 -1.11
C TRP A 237 -12.20 -5.68 0.42
N LEU A 238 -11.57 -4.70 1.09
CA LEU A 238 -11.47 -4.66 2.55
C LEU A 238 -12.81 -4.50 3.24
N PHE A 239 -13.72 -3.71 2.67
CA PHE A 239 -14.97 -3.35 3.33
C PHE A 239 -16.20 -3.98 2.66
N ASN A 240 -15.99 -4.90 1.70
CA ASN A 240 -17.07 -5.55 0.95
C ASN A 240 -18.04 -4.52 0.31
N ALA A 241 -17.50 -3.41 -0.20
CA ALA A 241 -18.28 -2.30 -0.71
C ALA A 241 -18.62 -2.48 -2.19
N SER A 242 -19.88 -2.24 -2.54
CA SER A 242 -20.29 -2.09 -3.95
C SER A 242 -19.85 -0.74 -4.52
N ALA A 243 -19.88 -0.59 -5.84
CA ALA A 243 -19.55 0.69 -6.50
C ALA A 243 -20.46 1.83 -6.02
N ARG A 244 -21.73 1.55 -5.72
CA ARG A 244 -22.70 2.54 -5.22
C ARG A 244 -22.44 2.98 -3.78
N GLN A 245 -21.67 2.18 -3.03
CA GLN A 245 -21.30 2.46 -1.64
C GLN A 245 -19.93 3.14 -1.53
N MET A 246 -19.33 3.56 -2.65
CA MET A 246 -18.03 4.22 -2.67
C MET A 246 -18.14 5.62 -3.28
N GLU A 247 -17.60 6.61 -2.57
CA GLU A 247 -17.49 7.99 -3.03
C GLU A 247 -16.01 8.41 -2.96
N VAL A 248 -15.46 8.97 -4.04
CA VAL A 248 -14.12 9.57 -4.04
C VAL A 248 -14.27 11.08 -3.90
N LEU A 249 -13.59 11.68 -2.91
CA LEU A 249 -13.59 13.12 -2.67
C LEU A 249 -12.18 13.70 -2.66
N ILE A 250 -11.99 14.85 -3.27
CA ILE A 250 -10.74 15.59 -3.15
C ILE A 250 -10.77 16.39 -1.85
N HIS A 251 -9.79 16.16 -0.97
CA HIS A 251 -9.54 16.88 0.27
C HIS A 251 -8.06 17.30 0.30
N PRO A 252 -7.73 18.52 -0.19
CA PRO A 252 -6.33 18.92 -0.42
C PRO A 252 -5.47 19.01 0.84
N GLN A 253 -6.07 19.18 2.02
CA GLN A 253 -5.33 19.36 3.27
C GLN A 253 -4.87 18.03 3.89
N SER A 254 -5.46 16.90 3.48
CA SER A 254 -5.16 15.55 4.02
C SER A 254 -5.20 15.48 5.55
N VAL A 255 -6.16 16.18 6.18
CA VAL A 255 -6.37 16.12 7.64
C VAL A 255 -7.45 15.11 7.98
N ILE A 256 -8.56 15.14 7.22
CA ILE A 256 -9.57 14.08 7.26
C ILE A 256 -9.08 12.97 6.33
N HIS A 257 -8.69 11.84 6.92
CA HIS A 257 -8.03 10.75 6.19
C HIS A 257 -9.01 9.87 5.42
N SER A 258 -10.25 9.71 5.89
CA SER A 258 -11.43 9.21 5.17
C SER A 258 -12.65 9.16 6.11
N MET A 259 -13.83 8.83 5.58
CA MET A 259 -15.09 8.87 6.33
C MET A 259 -16.04 7.71 5.99
N VAL A 260 -17.03 7.49 6.85
CA VAL A 260 -18.11 6.49 6.69
C VAL A 260 -19.45 7.16 6.97
N ARG A 261 -20.39 7.03 6.02
CA ARG A 261 -21.75 7.55 6.11
C ARG A 261 -22.71 6.48 6.63
N TYR A 262 -23.60 6.87 7.52
CA TYR A 262 -24.62 6.00 8.13
C TYR A 262 -26.04 6.38 7.70
N GLN A 263 -26.96 5.43 7.85
CA GLN A 263 -28.37 5.55 7.41
C GLN A 263 -29.14 6.70 8.07
N ASP A 264 -28.75 7.10 9.28
CA ASP A 264 -29.37 8.21 10.02
C ASP A 264 -28.87 9.60 9.58
N GLY A 265 -27.97 9.65 8.59
CA GLY A 265 -27.33 10.86 8.09
C GLY A 265 -26.01 11.20 8.78
N SER A 266 -25.60 10.45 9.81
CA SER A 266 -24.32 10.63 10.49
C SER A 266 -23.15 10.30 9.56
N VAL A 267 -22.04 11.01 9.78
CA VAL A 267 -20.75 10.71 9.14
C VAL A 267 -19.69 10.61 10.23
N LEU A 268 -19.04 9.46 10.31
CA LEU A 268 -17.88 9.25 11.18
C LEU A 268 -16.61 9.41 10.37
N ALA A 269 -15.60 10.06 10.94
CA ALA A 269 -14.35 10.37 10.28
C ALA A 269 -13.19 10.19 11.25
N GLN A 270 -12.03 9.79 10.73
CA GLN A 270 -10.78 9.85 11.45
C GLN A 270 -9.93 11.00 10.91
N LEU A 271 -9.41 11.81 11.84
CA LEU A 271 -8.59 12.98 11.57
C LEU A 271 -7.22 12.83 12.24
N GLY A 272 -6.19 13.41 11.64
CA GLY A 272 -4.88 13.49 12.26
C GLY A 272 -3.87 14.23 11.38
N GLU A 273 -2.66 14.37 11.90
CA GLU A 273 -1.52 14.79 11.08
C GLU A 273 -1.29 13.77 9.94
N PRO A 274 -0.76 14.20 8.78
CA PRO A 274 -0.36 13.32 7.70
C PRO A 274 0.93 12.55 8.08
N ASP A 275 0.79 11.63 9.02
CA ASP A 275 1.86 10.83 9.61
C ASP A 275 1.47 9.35 9.71
N MET A 276 2.18 8.51 8.95
CA MET A 276 1.91 7.07 8.88
C MET A 276 2.16 6.34 10.20
N ARG A 277 2.89 6.92 11.16
CA ARG A 277 3.07 6.31 12.49
C ARG A 277 1.73 6.14 13.20
N THR A 278 0.75 6.99 12.94
CA THR A 278 -0.60 6.90 13.53
C THR A 278 -1.37 5.65 13.09
N PRO A 279 -1.63 5.42 11.78
CA PRO A 279 -2.31 4.22 11.34
C PRO A 279 -1.49 2.94 11.60
N ILE A 280 -0.15 3.00 11.52
CA ILE A 280 0.74 1.89 11.89
C ILE A 280 0.55 1.52 13.36
N ALA A 281 0.66 2.48 14.29
CA ALA A 281 0.46 2.22 15.73
C ALA A 281 -0.95 1.70 16.03
N HIS A 282 -1.97 2.21 15.32
CA HIS A 282 -3.33 1.70 15.43
C HIS A 282 -3.40 0.20 15.09
N THR A 283 -2.91 -0.22 13.93
CA THR A 283 -2.96 -1.64 13.54
C THR A 283 -2.11 -2.54 14.46
N MET A 284 -0.94 -2.07 14.88
CA MET A 284 -0.05 -2.84 15.77
C MET A 284 -0.67 -3.07 17.16
N ALA A 285 -1.42 -2.09 17.69
CA ALA A 285 -1.99 -2.14 19.03
C ALA A 285 -3.45 -2.61 19.09
N TRP A 286 -4.16 -2.63 17.96
CA TRP A 286 -5.59 -2.95 17.90
C TRP A 286 -5.92 -4.24 18.69
N PRO A 287 -7.01 -4.24 19.50
CA PRO A 287 -8.02 -3.19 19.64
C PRO A 287 -7.66 -2.05 20.62
N ASN A 288 -6.46 -2.08 21.21
CA ASN A 288 -5.97 -1.03 22.10
C ASN A 288 -5.25 0.09 21.32
N ARG A 289 -4.74 1.08 22.05
CA ARG A 289 -3.93 2.19 21.53
C ARG A 289 -2.56 2.19 22.19
N VAL A 290 -1.56 2.67 21.47
CA VAL A 290 -0.18 2.89 21.95
C VAL A 290 0.34 4.23 21.43
N THR A 291 1.44 4.72 22.01
CA THR A 291 2.09 5.94 21.54
C THR A 291 2.70 5.72 20.15
N SER A 292 2.37 6.55 19.17
CA SER A 292 2.95 6.46 17.82
C SER A 292 4.23 7.29 17.64
N GLY A 293 4.40 8.35 18.43
CA GLY A 293 5.41 9.40 18.20
C GLY A 293 4.93 10.53 17.27
N ALA A 294 3.73 10.42 16.71
CA ALA A 294 3.10 11.51 15.95
C ALA A 294 2.65 12.64 16.90
N GLN A 295 2.70 13.88 16.41
CA GLN A 295 2.25 15.04 17.20
C GLN A 295 0.72 15.10 17.28
N PRO A 296 0.15 15.56 18.39
CA PRO A 296 -1.28 15.86 18.47
C PRO A 296 -1.68 16.93 17.45
N LEU A 297 -2.80 16.71 16.75
CA LEU A 297 -3.36 17.66 15.78
C LEU A 297 -3.82 18.95 16.48
N ASP A 298 -3.32 20.09 16.03
CA ASP A 298 -3.71 21.41 16.53
C ASP A 298 -4.75 22.07 15.60
N PHE A 299 -6.03 21.94 15.95
CA PHE A 299 -7.13 22.47 15.16
C PHE A 299 -7.08 24.00 14.95
N CYS A 300 -6.45 24.74 15.87
CA CYS A 300 -6.34 26.20 15.77
C CYS A 300 -5.30 26.65 14.73
N LYS A 301 -4.44 25.72 14.25
CA LYS A 301 -3.41 25.99 13.23
C LYS A 301 -3.75 25.44 11.85
N LEU A 302 -4.91 24.81 11.70
CA LEU A 302 -5.30 24.20 10.43
C LEU A 302 -5.70 25.26 9.40
N SER A 303 -5.30 25.01 8.16
CA SER A 303 -5.93 25.63 6.99
C SER A 303 -7.41 25.23 6.93
N ALA A 304 -8.22 26.03 6.22
CA ALA A 304 -9.60 25.68 5.95
C ALA A 304 -9.68 24.29 5.28
N LEU A 305 -10.53 23.42 5.83
CA LEU A 305 -10.76 22.08 5.29
C LEU A 305 -11.77 22.18 4.14
N THR A 306 -11.33 21.83 2.93
CA THR A 306 -12.15 21.94 1.72
C THR A 306 -12.35 20.59 1.06
N PHE A 307 -13.46 20.46 0.32
CA PHE A 307 -13.82 19.27 -0.42
C PHE A 307 -14.27 19.64 -1.83
N SER A 308 -13.93 18.80 -2.82
CA SER A 308 -14.46 18.91 -4.18
C SER A 308 -14.60 17.53 -4.82
N ALA A 309 -15.42 17.44 -5.88
CA ALA A 309 -15.47 16.26 -6.71
C ALA A 309 -14.13 16.07 -7.46
N PRO A 310 -13.73 14.82 -7.79
CA PRO A 310 -12.59 14.56 -8.65
C PRO A 310 -12.87 15.00 -10.09
N ASP A 311 -11.85 15.54 -10.76
CA ASP A 311 -11.88 15.85 -12.19
C ASP A 311 -11.33 14.67 -12.99
N TYR A 312 -12.21 13.84 -13.55
CA TYR A 312 -11.82 12.65 -14.32
C TYR A 312 -11.14 12.97 -15.67
N GLN A 313 -11.28 14.19 -16.21
CA GLN A 313 -10.54 14.59 -17.41
C GLN A 313 -9.09 14.89 -17.07
N ARG A 314 -8.85 15.51 -15.91
CA ARG A 314 -7.52 15.73 -15.35
C ARG A 314 -6.85 14.44 -14.89
N TYR A 315 -7.62 13.51 -14.31
CA TYR A 315 -7.11 12.28 -13.70
C TYR A 315 -7.67 11.01 -14.37
N PRO A 316 -7.27 10.72 -15.62
CA PRO A 316 -7.76 9.54 -16.35
C PRO A 316 -7.40 8.22 -15.65
N CYS A 317 -6.27 8.15 -14.93
CA CYS A 317 -5.87 6.95 -14.19
C CYS A 317 -6.88 6.55 -13.10
N LEU A 318 -7.54 7.52 -12.45
CA LEU A 318 -8.56 7.22 -11.45
C LEU A 318 -9.74 6.47 -12.09
N LYS A 319 -10.24 6.99 -13.22
CA LYS A 319 -11.32 6.37 -13.98
C LYS A 319 -10.91 4.98 -14.49
N LEU A 320 -9.70 4.88 -15.04
CA LEU A 320 -9.15 3.62 -15.56
C LEU A 320 -9.12 2.51 -14.49
N ALA A 321 -8.77 2.84 -13.25
CA ALA A 321 -8.80 1.88 -12.14
C ALA A 321 -10.21 1.43 -11.78
N MET A 322 -11.17 2.35 -11.75
CA MET A 322 -12.58 2.01 -11.49
C MET A 322 -13.13 1.08 -12.58
N GLU A 323 -12.86 1.39 -13.86
CA GLU A 323 -13.29 0.58 -15.00
C GLU A 323 -12.60 -0.79 -15.06
N ALA A 324 -11.30 -0.87 -14.76
CA ALA A 324 -10.59 -2.15 -14.69
C ALA A 324 -11.18 -3.07 -13.61
N PHE A 325 -11.60 -2.52 -12.47
CA PHE A 325 -12.24 -3.30 -11.43
C PHE A 325 -13.64 -3.78 -11.80
N GLU A 326 -14.38 -3.02 -12.60
CA GLU A 326 -15.66 -3.45 -13.16
C GLU A 326 -15.51 -4.55 -14.21
N GLN A 327 -14.41 -4.52 -14.98
CA GLN A 327 -14.11 -5.56 -15.98
C GLN A 327 -13.73 -6.90 -15.35
N GLY A 328 -12.93 -6.90 -14.28
CA GLY A 328 -12.55 -8.13 -13.59
C GLY A 328 -11.15 -8.09 -12.97
N GLN A 329 -10.79 -9.22 -12.35
CA GLN A 329 -9.51 -9.35 -11.68
C GLN A 329 -8.35 -9.34 -12.68
N ALA A 330 -8.51 -9.95 -13.86
CA ALA A 330 -7.46 -9.95 -14.86
C ALA A 330 -7.09 -8.54 -15.34
N ALA A 331 -8.11 -7.69 -15.59
CA ALA A 331 -7.91 -6.29 -15.95
C ALA A 331 -7.24 -5.50 -14.82
N THR A 332 -7.65 -5.74 -13.57
CA THR A 332 -7.07 -5.10 -12.40
C THR A 332 -5.59 -5.46 -12.19
N THR A 333 -5.25 -6.75 -12.29
CA THR A 333 -3.88 -7.27 -12.24
C THR A 333 -3.03 -6.65 -13.35
N ALA A 334 -3.55 -6.64 -14.58
CA ALA A 334 -2.88 -6.05 -15.74
C ALA A 334 -2.64 -4.55 -15.57
N LEU A 335 -3.62 -3.80 -15.04
CA LEU A 335 -3.49 -2.37 -14.77
C LEU A 335 -2.40 -2.07 -13.75
N ASN A 336 -2.38 -2.79 -12.62
CA ASN A 336 -1.34 -2.61 -11.61
C ASN A 336 0.06 -2.85 -12.20
N ALA A 337 0.21 -3.97 -12.92
CA ALA A 337 1.46 -4.35 -13.58
C ALA A 337 1.92 -3.33 -14.62
N ALA A 338 1.01 -2.86 -15.48
CA ALA A 338 1.28 -1.81 -16.46
C ALA A 338 1.73 -0.52 -15.77
N ASN A 339 1.02 -0.11 -14.72
CA ASN A 339 1.31 1.11 -13.99
C ASN A 339 2.68 1.09 -13.32
N GLU A 340 3.09 -0.05 -12.73
CA GLU A 340 4.43 -0.18 -12.17
C GLU A 340 5.52 0.05 -13.22
N ILE A 341 5.33 -0.45 -14.45
CA ILE A 341 6.30 -0.27 -15.55
C ILE A 341 6.29 1.17 -16.07
N THR A 342 5.12 1.77 -16.28
CA THR A 342 5.01 3.12 -16.83
C THR A 342 5.48 4.18 -15.84
N VAL A 343 5.19 4.03 -14.54
CA VAL A 343 5.74 4.90 -13.49
C VAL A 343 7.26 4.77 -13.41
N ALA A 344 7.81 3.54 -13.46
CA ALA A 344 9.26 3.35 -13.49
C ALA A 344 9.91 4.00 -14.73
N ALA A 345 9.27 3.88 -15.90
CA ALA A 345 9.73 4.53 -17.13
C ALA A 345 9.69 6.07 -17.03
N PHE A 346 8.63 6.64 -16.45
CA PHE A 346 8.53 8.08 -16.20
C PHE A 346 9.61 8.55 -15.22
N LEU A 347 9.80 7.85 -14.10
CA LEU A 347 10.84 8.14 -13.12
C LEU A 347 12.25 8.08 -13.72
N ALA A 348 12.45 7.22 -14.71
CA ALA A 348 13.68 7.11 -15.50
C ALA A 348 13.75 8.07 -16.70
N GLN A 349 12.82 9.02 -16.81
CA GLN A 349 12.72 10.03 -17.87
C GLN A 349 12.60 9.44 -19.30
N GLN A 350 12.04 8.25 -19.44
CA GLN A 350 11.87 7.56 -20.73
C GLN A 350 10.55 7.90 -21.43
N ILE A 351 9.56 8.37 -20.67
CA ILE A 351 8.23 8.80 -21.14
C ILE A 351 7.83 10.08 -20.40
N ARG A 352 6.82 10.79 -20.92
CA ARG A 352 6.24 11.97 -20.26
C ARG A 352 5.25 11.56 -19.18
N PHE A 353 4.93 12.52 -18.29
CA PHE A 353 3.93 12.30 -17.23
C PHE A 353 2.56 11.88 -17.81
N THR A 354 2.11 12.55 -18.88
CA THR A 354 0.82 12.27 -19.52
C THR A 354 0.78 10.93 -20.26
N ASP A 355 1.93 10.36 -20.60
CA ASP A 355 2.00 9.08 -21.32
C ASP A 355 1.61 7.90 -20.40
N ILE A 356 1.73 8.04 -19.08
CA ILE A 356 1.41 6.99 -18.10
C ILE A 356 -0.01 6.46 -18.32
N ALA A 357 -1.01 7.36 -18.36
CA ALA A 357 -2.41 6.97 -18.51
C ALA A 357 -2.69 6.31 -19.86
N GLY A 358 -2.18 6.89 -20.95
CA GLY A 358 -2.35 6.36 -22.30
C GLY A 358 -1.71 4.99 -22.49
N LEU A 359 -0.52 4.79 -21.92
CA LEU A 359 0.17 3.50 -21.96
C LEU A 359 -0.53 2.44 -21.11
N ASN A 360 -1.01 2.80 -19.91
CA ASN A 360 -1.77 1.88 -19.07
C ASN A 360 -3.04 1.40 -19.79
N LEU A 361 -3.80 2.32 -20.41
CA LEU A 361 -4.95 1.98 -21.24
C LEU A 361 -4.56 1.07 -22.41
N ALA A 362 -3.49 1.40 -23.13
CA ALA A 362 -3.02 0.61 -24.28
C ALA A 362 -2.58 -0.81 -23.90
N VAL A 363 -2.16 -1.06 -22.65
CA VAL A 363 -1.89 -2.43 -22.17
C VAL A 363 -3.21 -3.18 -21.98
N LEU A 364 -4.18 -2.58 -21.30
CA LEU A 364 -5.50 -3.18 -21.09
C LEU A 364 -6.19 -3.56 -22.40
N GLU A 365 -6.18 -2.68 -23.39
CA GLU A 365 -6.79 -2.91 -24.70
C GLU A 365 -6.12 -4.02 -25.54
N ARG A 366 -4.87 -4.36 -25.23
CA ARG A 366 -4.08 -5.37 -25.98
C ARG A 366 -4.08 -6.74 -25.33
N MET A 367 -4.50 -6.85 -24.08
CA MET A 367 -4.49 -8.11 -23.36
C MET A 367 -5.80 -8.86 -23.57
N ASP A 368 -5.70 -10.15 -23.86
CA ASP A 368 -6.82 -11.08 -23.82
C ASP A 368 -6.93 -11.62 -22.39
N LEU A 369 -7.84 -11.02 -21.62
CA LEU A 369 -7.89 -11.13 -20.18
C LEU A 369 -8.81 -12.29 -19.76
N HIS A 370 -8.19 -13.39 -19.30
CA HIS A 370 -8.91 -14.49 -18.66
C HIS A 370 -8.82 -14.33 -17.14
N GLU A 371 -9.95 -14.48 -16.45
CA GLU A 371 -10.00 -14.34 -15.00
C GLU A 371 -9.13 -15.41 -14.31
N PRO A 372 -8.21 -15.00 -13.40
CA PRO A 372 -7.29 -15.93 -12.74
C PRO A 372 -8.04 -16.83 -11.74
N ALA A 373 -7.73 -18.13 -11.77
CA ALA A 373 -8.28 -19.12 -10.84
C ALA A 373 -7.30 -19.49 -9.71
N SER A 374 -6.04 -19.09 -9.84
CA SER A 374 -4.96 -19.37 -8.90
C SER A 374 -4.00 -18.19 -8.75
N VAL A 375 -3.13 -18.24 -7.73
CA VAL A 375 -2.10 -17.21 -7.52
C VAL A 375 -1.08 -17.27 -8.67
N GLU A 376 -0.81 -18.47 -9.19
CA GLU A 376 0.04 -18.69 -10.34
C GLU A 376 -0.51 -17.99 -11.60
N ASP A 377 -1.83 -18.04 -11.83
CA ASP A 377 -2.48 -17.31 -12.93
C ASP A 377 -2.34 -15.79 -12.74
N VAL A 378 -2.51 -15.29 -11.51
CA VAL A 378 -2.30 -13.85 -11.20
C VAL A 378 -0.87 -13.43 -11.55
N LEU A 379 0.14 -14.24 -11.17
CA LEU A 379 1.54 -13.96 -11.49
C LEU A 379 1.81 -14.02 -13.00
N GLN A 380 1.13 -14.91 -13.73
CA GLN A 380 1.23 -14.99 -15.18
C GLN A 380 0.63 -13.76 -15.86
N VAL A 381 -0.55 -13.31 -15.44
CA VAL A 381 -1.18 -12.08 -15.95
C VAL A 381 -0.30 -10.86 -15.68
N ASP A 382 0.23 -10.72 -14.45
CA ASP A 382 1.18 -9.65 -14.10
C ASP A 382 2.43 -9.67 -15.01
N ALA A 383 3.04 -10.84 -15.21
CA ALA A 383 4.23 -10.99 -16.06
C ALA A 383 3.96 -10.60 -17.53
N ILE A 384 2.83 -11.04 -18.09
CA ILE A 384 2.43 -10.70 -19.47
C ILE A 384 2.17 -9.20 -19.59
N ALA A 385 1.42 -8.61 -18.65
CA ALA A 385 1.12 -7.19 -18.63
C ALA A 385 2.38 -6.33 -18.57
N ARG A 386 3.36 -6.70 -17.73
CA ARG A 386 4.66 -6.02 -17.67
C ARG A 386 5.39 -6.08 -19.00
N GLU A 387 5.37 -7.22 -19.68
CA GLU A 387 6.04 -7.39 -20.97
C GLU A 387 5.37 -6.56 -22.08
N VAL A 388 4.03 -6.51 -22.10
CA VAL A 388 3.28 -5.65 -23.02
C VAL A 388 3.58 -4.18 -22.74
N ALA A 389 3.60 -3.76 -21.47
CA ALA A 389 3.92 -2.40 -21.06
C ALA A 389 5.33 -1.97 -21.50
N ARG A 390 6.36 -2.80 -21.27
CA ARG A 390 7.74 -2.53 -21.72
C ARG A 390 7.81 -2.33 -23.23
N LYS A 391 7.11 -3.18 -24.00
CA LYS A 391 7.03 -3.03 -25.47
C LYS A 391 6.37 -1.71 -25.89
N GLN A 392 5.35 -1.23 -25.17
CA GLN A 392 4.74 0.08 -25.47
C GLN A 392 5.67 1.24 -25.10
N VAL A 393 6.35 1.19 -23.95
CA VAL A 393 7.34 2.21 -23.55
C VAL A 393 8.44 2.35 -24.62
N ILE A 394 9.03 1.24 -25.06
CA ILE A 394 10.09 1.23 -26.09
C ILE A 394 9.63 1.85 -27.42
N ARG A 395 8.35 1.73 -27.76
CA ARG A 395 7.79 2.33 -29.00
C ARG A 395 7.72 3.86 -28.94
N LEU A 396 7.57 4.45 -27.76
CA LEU A 396 7.55 5.91 -27.57
C LEU A 396 8.94 6.52 -27.36
N SER A 397 9.91 5.72 -26.89
CA SER A 397 11.29 6.17 -26.74
C SER A 397 12.09 6.19 -28.07
N ARG A 398 11.47 5.79 -29.19
CA ARG A 398 11.97 5.96 -30.56
C ARG A 398 11.29 7.17 -31.19
#